data_AF-A0A0Q6Q6S0-F1
#
_entry.id   AF-A0A0Q6Q6S0-F1
#
_cell.length_a   1.000
_cell.length_b   1.000
_cell.length_c   1.000
_cell.angle_alpha   90.00
_cell.angle_beta   90.00
_cell.angle_gamma   90.00
#
_symmetry.space_group_name_H-M   'P 1'
#
loop_
_entity.id
_entity.type
_entity.pdbx_description
1 polymer ?
#
loop_
_entity_poly.entity_id
_entity_poly.type
_entity_poly.pdbx_seq_one_letter_code
_entity_poly.pdbx_strand_id
1 'polypeptide(L)'
;MKVLALGLVVSALLTGSAFAQGDAAAGANVFKKCASCHAVGEGAKNKVGPELNELFGRVAGTAPDFKYSQAMTDAGAGGLVWSSETLHQFLTKPKDFVKGTKMSFPGLKEQADLDNIVAYLQTFSTAPADAAAPAEPAAPAAQ
;
A
#
# COMPACT_ATOMS: atom_id res chain seq x y z
N MET A 1 36.13 24.08 -39.87
CA MET A 1 34.85 24.41 -39.20
C MET A 1 33.71 23.59 -39.79
N LYS A 2 33.50 22.36 -39.31
CA LYS A 2 32.25 21.61 -39.51
C LYS A 2 32.02 20.80 -38.23
N VAL A 3 31.03 21.23 -37.48
CA VAL A 3 30.59 20.64 -36.22
C VAL A 3 29.59 19.55 -36.57
N LEU A 4 29.86 18.31 -36.18
CA LEU A 4 28.89 17.22 -36.24
C LEU A 4 28.89 16.56 -34.85
N ALA A 5 28.07 17.12 -33.97
CA ALA A 5 27.71 16.51 -32.70
C ALA A 5 26.59 15.49 -32.97
N LEU A 6 26.94 14.20 -32.92
CA LEU A 6 25.98 13.12 -32.96
C LEU A 6 25.40 12.95 -31.55
N GLY A 7 24.23 13.54 -31.31
CA GLY A 7 23.51 13.39 -30.05
C GLY A 7 22.96 11.98 -29.90
N LEU A 8 23.51 11.20 -28.96
CA LEU A 8 22.95 9.92 -28.54
C LEU A 8 21.72 10.21 -27.67
N VAL A 9 20.52 10.08 -28.25
CA VAL A 9 19.27 10.12 -27.49
C VAL A 9 19.13 8.79 -26.74
N VAL A 10 19.46 8.78 -25.45
CA VAL A 10 19.16 7.65 -24.56
C VAL A 10 17.70 7.77 -24.14
N SER A 11 16.81 7.10 -24.85
CA SER A 11 15.42 6.93 -24.42
C SER A 11 15.40 5.97 -23.22
N ALA A 12 15.21 6.52 -22.02
CA ALA A 12 14.97 5.75 -20.81
C ALA A 12 13.63 5.02 -20.92
N LEU A 13 13.67 3.69 -21.01
CA LEU A 13 12.51 2.84 -20.85
C LEU A 13 12.10 2.87 -19.37
N LEU A 14 11.03 3.59 -19.05
CA LEU A 14 10.32 3.46 -17.78
C LEU A 14 9.63 2.09 -17.77
N THR A 15 10.31 1.07 -17.26
CA THR A 15 9.69 -0.22 -16.94
C THR A 15 8.88 -0.05 -15.66
N GLY A 16 7.67 0.51 -15.79
CA GLY A 16 6.66 0.39 -14.74
C GLY A 16 6.14 -1.04 -14.71
N SER A 17 6.28 -1.72 -13.58
CA SER A 17 5.63 -3.01 -13.33
C SER A 17 4.13 -2.80 -13.30
N ALA A 18 3.44 -3.06 -14.41
CA ALA A 18 1.98 -3.03 -14.45
C ALA A 18 1.45 -4.29 -13.77
N PHE A 19 1.04 -4.17 -12.50
CA PHE A 19 0.17 -5.17 -11.89
C PHE A 19 -1.14 -5.21 -12.70
N ALA A 20 -1.70 -6.41 -12.90
CA ALA A 20 -2.98 -6.54 -13.59
C ALA A 20 -4.04 -5.72 -12.83
N GLN A 21 -4.86 -4.96 -13.56
CA GLN A 21 -5.88 -4.12 -12.96
C GLN A 21 -6.98 -5.03 -12.37
N GLY A 22 -6.99 -5.18 -11.04
CA GLY A 22 -7.99 -5.99 -10.33
C GLY A 22 -9.42 -5.45 -10.45
N ASP A 23 -10.39 -6.29 -10.10
CA ASP A 23 -11.81 -5.93 -10.03
C ASP A 23 -12.18 -5.52 -8.59
N ALA A 24 -12.48 -4.23 -8.40
CA ALA A 24 -12.87 -3.69 -7.11
C ALA A 24 -14.17 -4.29 -6.56
N ALA A 25 -15.13 -4.68 -7.41
CA ALA A 25 -16.37 -5.32 -6.97
C ALA A 25 -16.10 -6.74 -6.46
N ALA A 26 -15.23 -7.49 -7.13
CA ALA A 26 -14.72 -8.76 -6.61
C ALA A 26 -13.91 -8.55 -5.32
N GLY A 27 -13.11 -7.48 -5.26
CA GLY A 27 -12.30 -7.11 -4.11
C GLY A 27 -13.12 -6.81 -2.85
N ALA A 28 -14.32 -6.24 -3.01
CA ALA A 28 -15.26 -6.08 -1.91
C ALA A 28 -15.65 -7.43 -1.26
N ASN A 29 -15.68 -8.52 -2.03
CA ASN A 29 -15.89 -9.86 -1.48
C ASN A 29 -14.65 -10.37 -0.75
N VAL A 30 -13.44 -10.10 -1.26
CA VAL A 30 -12.18 -10.42 -0.57
C VAL A 30 -12.09 -9.67 0.75
N PHE A 31 -12.51 -8.41 0.79
CA PHE A 31 -12.49 -7.55 1.99
C PHE A 31 -13.34 -8.10 3.15
N LYS A 32 -14.31 -9.00 2.89
CA LYS A 32 -15.03 -9.71 3.96
C LYS A 32 -14.08 -10.48 4.88
N LYS A 33 -12.92 -10.94 4.37
CA LYS A 33 -11.84 -11.58 5.16
C LYS A 33 -11.11 -10.58 6.08
N CYS A 34 -11.21 -9.28 5.81
CA CYS A 34 -10.54 -8.18 6.51
C CYS A 34 -11.48 -7.41 7.46
N ALA A 35 -12.79 -7.43 7.17
CA ALA A 35 -13.80 -6.55 7.78
C ALA A 35 -14.03 -6.76 9.29
N SER A 36 -13.65 -7.91 9.83
CA SER A 36 -13.66 -8.16 11.29
C SER A 36 -12.63 -7.30 12.03
N CYS A 37 -11.52 -6.98 11.35
CA CYS A 37 -10.41 -6.25 11.95
C CYS A 37 -10.28 -4.83 11.44
N HIS A 38 -10.76 -4.54 10.23
CA HIS A 38 -10.58 -3.24 9.56
C HIS A 38 -11.92 -2.61 9.16
N ALA A 39 -11.85 -1.33 8.81
CA ALA A 39 -12.95 -0.55 8.26
C ALA A 39 -12.43 0.33 7.13
N VAL A 40 -13.31 0.63 6.17
CA VAL A 40 -13.10 1.56 5.06
C VAL A 40 -14.38 2.37 4.84
N GLY A 41 -14.27 3.48 4.13
CA GLY A 41 -15.38 4.36 3.78
C GLY A 41 -15.63 5.48 4.79
N GLU A 42 -16.71 6.21 4.56
CA GLU A 42 -17.11 7.35 5.38
C GLU A 42 -17.33 6.93 6.84
N GLY A 43 -16.72 7.67 7.77
CA GLY A 43 -16.85 7.39 9.21
C GLY A 43 -16.14 6.11 9.68
N ALA A 44 -15.24 5.53 8.87
CA ALA A 44 -14.41 4.41 9.29
C ALA A 44 -13.61 4.76 10.55
N LYS A 45 -13.51 3.78 11.47
CA LYS A 45 -12.78 3.91 12.73
C LYS A 45 -11.83 2.73 12.90
N ASN A 46 -10.75 2.98 13.63
CA ASN A 46 -9.85 1.94 14.11
C ASN A 46 -10.63 0.87 14.90
N LYS A 47 -10.31 -0.41 14.66
CA LYS A 47 -10.86 -1.59 15.35
C LYS A 47 -9.69 -2.42 15.92
N VAL A 48 -9.69 -3.73 15.69
CA VAL A 48 -8.54 -4.62 15.97
C VAL A 48 -7.34 -4.21 15.13
N GLY A 49 -7.57 -3.79 13.88
CA GLY A 49 -6.61 -3.15 13.00
C GLY A 49 -6.97 -1.67 12.73
N PRO A 50 -6.06 -0.90 12.12
CA PRO A 50 -6.33 0.48 11.73
C PRO A 50 -7.42 0.54 10.65
N GLU A 51 -8.08 1.68 10.51
CA GLU A 51 -8.86 1.95 9.30
C GLU A 51 -7.93 2.04 8.06
N LEU A 52 -8.49 1.80 6.87
CA LEU A 52 -7.73 1.58 5.64
C LEU A 52 -8.04 2.60 4.52
N ASN A 53 -8.65 3.75 4.82
CA ASN A 53 -8.76 4.85 3.87
C ASN A 53 -7.39 5.52 3.67
N GLU A 54 -7.16 6.14 2.50
CA GLU A 54 -5.89 6.81 2.13
C GLU A 54 -4.65 5.95 2.44
N LEU A 55 -4.72 4.66 2.08
CA LEU A 55 -3.68 3.69 2.37
C LEU A 55 -2.47 3.87 1.44
N PHE A 56 -2.70 4.13 0.16
CA PHE A 56 -1.64 4.22 -0.84
C PHE A 56 -0.78 5.48 -0.63
N GLY A 57 0.53 5.30 -0.68
CA GLY A 57 1.52 6.31 -0.32
C GLY A 57 1.71 6.52 1.19
N ARG A 58 0.89 5.91 2.05
CA ARG A 58 1.04 6.05 3.51
C ARG A 58 2.21 5.20 4.01
N VAL A 59 3.03 5.79 4.86
CA VAL A 59 4.09 5.07 5.59
C VAL A 59 3.47 4.00 6.48
N ALA A 60 4.05 2.80 6.49
CA ALA A 60 3.54 1.72 7.32
C ALA A 60 3.60 2.08 8.81
N GLY A 61 2.58 1.69 9.58
CA GLY A 61 2.58 1.94 11.02
C GLY A 61 2.27 3.38 11.46
N THR A 62 1.72 4.23 10.57
CA THR A 62 1.47 5.65 10.88
C THR A 62 0.00 6.08 10.81
N ALA A 63 -0.97 5.16 10.70
CA ALA A 63 -2.38 5.57 10.75
C ALA A 63 -2.67 6.25 12.10
N PRO A 64 -3.38 7.40 12.10
CA PRO A 64 -3.67 8.14 13.32
C PRO A 64 -4.39 7.30 14.37
N ASP A 65 -4.09 7.55 15.64
CA ASP A 65 -4.77 6.98 16.80
C ASP A 65 -4.84 5.44 16.84
N PHE A 66 -3.93 4.74 16.15
CA PHE A 66 -3.82 3.28 16.19
C PHE A 66 -2.52 2.81 16.86
N LYS A 67 -2.62 1.83 17.77
CA LYS A 67 -1.46 1.27 18.48
C LYS A 67 -0.86 0.07 17.73
N TYR A 68 0.12 0.36 16.88
CA TYR A 68 0.86 -0.64 16.11
C TYR A 68 1.72 -1.59 16.96
N SER A 69 2.21 -2.67 16.34
CA SER A 69 3.37 -3.42 16.83
C SER A 69 4.64 -2.63 16.58
N GLN A 70 5.63 -2.77 17.47
CA GLN A 70 6.95 -2.16 17.28
C GLN A 70 7.52 -2.49 15.89
N ALA A 71 7.44 -3.76 15.48
CA ALA A 71 7.91 -4.21 14.17
C ALA A 71 7.28 -3.49 12.96
N MET A 72 6.01 -3.07 13.06
CA MET A 72 5.34 -2.37 11.95
C MET A 72 5.76 -0.89 11.92
N THR A 73 5.90 -0.27 13.09
CA THR A 73 6.45 1.09 13.21
C THR A 73 7.90 1.14 12.72
N ASP A 74 8.73 0.17 13.10
CA ASP A 74 10.12 0.07 12.65
C ASP A 74 10.21 -0.15 11.14
N ALA A 75 9.33 -0.97 10.55
CA ALA A 75 9.27 -1.17 9.11
C ALA A 75 8.96 0.14 8.38
N GLY A 76 7.99 0.92 8.87
CA GLY A 76 7.70 2.26 8.34
C GLY A 76 8.87 3.22 8.46
N ALA A 77 9.52 3.28 9.63
CA ALA A 77 10.72 4.08 9.85
C ALA A 77 11.89 3.64 8.94
N GLY A 78 11.94 2.35 8.59
CA GLY A 78 12.87 1.78 7.61
C GLY A 78 12.50 2.02 6.15
N GLY A 79 11.43 2.77 5.87
CA GLY A 79 11.02 3.17 4.53
C GLY A 79 9.91 2.33 3.90
N LEU A 80 9.25 1.43 4.64
CA LEU A 80 8.09 0.72 4.12
C LEU A 80 6.93 1.68 3.90
N VAL A 81 6.50 1.80 2.65
CA VAL A 81 5.33 2.57 2.23
C VAL A 81 4.36 1.67 1.49
N TRP A 82 3.06 1.87 1.74
CA TRP A 82 2.01 1.11 1.09
C TRP A 82 1.83 1.55 -0.37
N SER A 83 2.06 0.62 -1.28
CA SER A 83 1.75 0.69 -2.70
C SER A 83 1.07 -0.60 -3.11
N SER A 84 0.65 -0.71 -4.37
CA SER A 84 0.25 -1.98 -4.97
C SER A 84 1.24 -3.09 -4.60
N GLU A 85 2.52 -2.92 -4.96
CA GLU A 85 3.55 -3.94 -4.77
C GLU A 85 3.72 -4.37 -3.31
N THR A 86 3.85 -3.42 -2.38
CA THR A 86 4.09 -3.74 -0.98
C THR A 86 2.86 -4.32 -0.30
N LEU A 87 1.66 -3.95 -0.74
CA LEU A 87 0.42 -4.60 -0.30
C LEU A 87 0.32 -6.03 -0.81
N HIS A 88 0.69 -6.32 -2.06
CA HIS A 88 0.74 -7.70 -2.55
C HIS A 88 1.67 -8.57 -1.71
N GLN A 89 2.89 -8.09 -1.45
CA GLN A 89 3.89 -8.80 -0.65
C GLN A 89 3.41 -9.02 0.80
N PHE A 90 2.91 -7.97 1.44
CA PHE A 90 2.43 -8.05 2.82
C PHE A 90 1.20 -8.95 2.95
N LEU A 91 0.20 -8.81 2.07
CA LEU A 91 -1.04 -9.57 2.13
C LEU A 91 -0.88 -11.03 1.73
N THR A 92 0.20 -11.39 1.00
CA THR A 92 0.53 -12.80 0.73
C THR A 92 0.88 -13.54 2.01
N LYS A 93 1.70 -12.94 2.89
CA LYS A 93 2.07 -13.54 4.18
C LYS A 93 2.58 -12.50 5.19
N PRO A 94 1.67 -11.85 5.96
CA PRO A 94 2.01 -10.69 6.79
C PRO A 94 3.15 -10.91 7.79
N LYS A 95 3.17 -12.06 8.44
CA LYS A 95 4.17 -12.40 9.48
C LYS A 95 5.55 -12.72 8.91
N ASP A 96 5.64 -13.10 7.63
CA ASP A 96 6.92 -13.32 6.97
C ASP A 96 7.46 -12.00 6.41
N PHE A 97 6.58 -11.13 5.90
CA PHE A 97 6.96 -9.82 5.37
C PHE A 97 7.35 -8.84 6.48
N VAL A 98 6.55 -8.72 7.55
CA VAL A 98 6.88 -7.91 8.74
C VAL A 98 6.90 -8.81 9.97
N LYS A 99 8.08 -9.37 10.26
CA LYS A 99 8.28 -10.28 11.40
C LYS A 99 7.99 -9.57 12.71
N GLY A 100 6.97 -10.05 13.45
CA GLY A 100 6.52 -9.43 14.70
C GLY A 100 5.31 -8.49 14.53
N THR A 101 4.71 -8.41 13.34
CA THR A 101 3.44 -7.73 13.16
C THR A 101 2.33 -8.36 14.03
N LYS A 102 1.46 -7.51 14.58
CA LYS A 102 0.24 -7.95 15.30
C LYS A 102 -0.83 -8.54 14.38
N MET A 103 -0.74 -8.33 13.06
CA MET A 103 -1.70 -8.88 12.11
C MET A 103 -1.56 -10.41 12.05
N SER A 104 -2.56 -11.12 12.57
CA SER A 104 -2.61 -12.58 12.62
C SER A 104 -3.20 -13.24 11.37
N PHE A 105 -3.48 -12.45 10.33
CA PHE A 105 -4.05 -12.91 9.08
C PHE A 105 -3.10 -13.91 8.38
N PRO A 106 -3.59 -15.08 7.91
CA PRO A 106 -2.75 -16.11 7.30
C PRO A 106 -2.21 -15.74 5.92
N GLY A 107 -2.83 -14.76 5.25
CA GLY A 107 -2.46 -14.32 3.91
C GLY A 107 -3.45 -14.73 2.81
N LEU A 108 -3.35 -14.09 1.65
CA LEU A 108 -4.05 -14.43 0.41
C LEU A 108 -3.11 -15.23 -0.50
N LYS A 109 -3.58 -16.35 -1.03
CA LYS A 109 -2.76 -17.26 -1.88
C LYS A 109 -2.97 -17.02 -3.37
N GLU A 110 -4.17 -16.60 -3.75
CA GLU A 110 -4.53 -16.41 -5.14
C GLU A 110 -4.12 -15.02 -5.58
N GLN A 111 -3.40 -14.92 -6.71
CA GLN A 111 -3.01 -13.63 -7.27
C GLN A 111 -4.23 -12.74 -7.55
N ALA A 112 -5.31 -13.33 -8.07
CA ALA A 112 -6.55 -12.60 -8.32
C ALA A 112 -7.15 -11.99 -7.03
N ASP A 113 -7.05 -12.67 -5.89
CA ASP A 113 -7.52 -12.11 -4.61
C ASP A 113 -6.68 -10.89 -4.19
N LEU A 114 -5.37 -10.93 -4.43
CA LEU A 114 -4.46 -9.82 -4.15
C LEU A 114 -4.74 -8.62 -5.08
N ASP A 115 -4.86 -8.86 -6.39
CA ASP A 115 -5.15 -7.81 -7.37
C ASP A 115 -6.50 -7.14 -7.03
N ASN A 116 -7.53 -7.96 -6.74
CA ASN A 116 -8.88 -7.48 -6.43
C ASN A 116 -8.95 -6.70 -5.12
N ILE A 117 -8.30 -7.17 -4.04
CA ILE A 117 -8.33 -6.43 -2.76
C ILE A 117 -7.60 -5.09 -2.87
N VAL A 118 -6.48 -5.03 -3.61
CA VAL A 118 -5.76 -3.79 -3.87
C VAL A 118 -6.63 -2.83 -4.67
N ALA A 119 -7.29 -3.30 -5.75
CA ALA A 119 -8.23 -2.50 -6.52
C ALA A 119 -9.40 -1.96 -5.68
N TYR A 120 -9.93 -2.77 -4.75
CA TYR A 120 -10.99 -2.34 -3.84
C TYR A 120 -10.50 -1.29 -2.84
N LEU A 121 -9.33 -1.49 -2.21
CA LEU A 121 -8.77 -0.50 -1.27
C LEU A 121 -8.45 0.83 -1.98
N GLN A 122 -8.07 0.77 -3.26
CA GLN A 122 -7.78 1.96 -4.06
C GLN A 122 -9.01 2.86 -4.24
N THR A 123 -10.23 2.33 -4.17
CA THR A 123 -11.45 3.15 -4.25
C THR A 123 -11.66 4.04 -3.02
N PHE A 124 -10.88 3.83 -1.95
CA PHE A 124 -10.89 4.63 -0.73
C PHE A 124 -9.61 5.46 -0.55
N SER A 125 -8.85 5.67 -1.63
CA SER A 125 -7.63 6.47 -1.62
C SER A 125 -7.59 7.41 -2.82
N THR A 126 -7.08 8.62 -2.59
CA THR A 126 -6.89 9.62 -3.65
C THR A 126 -5.53 9.49 -4.35
N ALA A 127 -4.52 9.01 -3.64
CA ALA A 127 -3.19 8.74 -4.20
C ALA A 127 -3.22 7.52 -5.15
N PRO A 128 -2.47 7.52 -6.26
CA PRO A 128 -2.43 6.39 -7.18
C PRO A 128 -1.80 5.14 -6.54
N ALA A 129 -2.17 3.97 -7.06
CA ALA A 129 -1.78 2.68 -6.48
C ALA A 129 -0.25 2.46 -6.50
N ASP A 130 0.41 3.02 -7.51
CA ASP A 130 1.86 2.98 -7.70
C ASP A 130 2.55 4.24 -7.20
N ALA A 131 1.88 5.03 -6.34
CA ALA A 131 2.50 6.15 -5.66
C ALA A 131 3.70 5.62 -4.87
N ALA A 132 4.91 5.88 -5.40
CA ALA A 132 6.11 5.86 -4.59
C ALA A 132 5.89 6.78 -3.38
N ALA A 133 6.50 6.43 -2.25
CA ALA A 133 6.49 7.22 -1.03
C ALA A 133 6.51 8.72 -1.34
N PRO A 134 5.57 9.54 -0.81
CA PRO A 134 5.65 10.97 -1.00
C PRO A 134 7.01 11.41 -0.46
N ALA A 135 7.81 12.02 -1.33
CA ALA A 135 9.11 12.57 -1.00
C ALA A 135 8.94 13.88 -0.22
N GLU A 136 8.23 13.85 0.90
CA GLU A 136 8.30 14.81 2.00
C GLU A 136 7.38 14.32 3.13
N PRO A 137 7.82 14.31 4.40
CA PRO A 137 6.93 14.01 5.50
C PRO A 137 5.80 15.05 5.52
N ALA A 138 4.56 14.58 5.42
CA ALA A 138 3.39 15.40 5.72
C ALA A 138 3.59 15.98 7.13
N ALA A 139 3.77 17.30 7.20
CA ALA A 139 3.96 18.03 8.44
C ALA A 139 2.85 17.64 9.44
N PRO A 140 3.17 17.51 10.74
CA PRO A 140 2.18 17.13 11.73
C PRO A 140 1.04 18.15 11.74
N ALA A 141 -0.19 17.65 11.56
CA ALA A 141 -1.40 18.42 11.85
C ALA A 141 -1.41 18.73 13.34
N ALA A 142 -1.02 19.96 13.67
CA ALA A 142 -1.19 20.53 14.99
C ALA A 142 -2.67 20.79 15.25
N GLN A 143 -3.21 20.19 16.33
CA GLN A 143 -4.13 20.84 17.27
C GLN A 143 -3.84 20.31 18.68
#